data_AF-A0A6A4YYI5-F1
#
_entry.id   AF-A0A6A4YYI5-F1
#
_cell.length_a   1.000
_cell.length_b   1.000
_cell.length_c   1.000
_cell.angle_alpha   90.00
_cell.angle_beta   90.00
_cell.angle_gamma   90.00
#
_symmetry.space_group_name_H-M   'P 1'
#
loop_
_entity.id
_entity.type
_entity.pdbx_description
1 polymer ?
#
loop_
_entity_poly.entity_id
_entity_poly.type
_entity_poly.pdbx_seq_one_letter_code
_entity_poly.pdbx_strand_id
1 'polypeptide(L)'
;AKAWTDRYQMTLNNDDLSQAWDIYYNVFNRIKKQMANLSTLELANVGPKLLSVSSLSLAVPGTYKAGVPNIRIQSFGPQLTVLTSKQRPRKVVMNGSNGNSYTFLLKGHEDLRQDERVMQLFGLINTLLANDSDTRKRNLAIERFSVLPLSHTSGLIGWVENTDTLHQLIKEYREGRKIPLNIEYRLMVQMAPDYEKLPIAHKIEAFESALSETTGQDVVIHPDKDTYISCRLVVCH
;
A
#
# COMPACT_ATOMS: atom_id res chain seq x y z
N ALA A 1 -17.77 5.11 30.43
CA ALA A 1 -16.79 6.13 29.99
C ALA A 1 -17.47 7.48 29.79
N LYS A 2 -18.37 7.65 28.81
CA LYS A 2 -19.06 8.94 28.56
C LYS A 2 -19.76 9.54 29.79
N ALA A 3 -20.51 8.75 30.56
CA ALA A 3 -21.16 9.25 31.77
C ALA A 3 -20.17 9.77 32.84
N TRP A 4 -18.96 9.21 32.92
CA TRP A 4 -17.91 9.67 33.84
C TRP A 4 -17.25 10.96 33.33
N THR A 5 -17.04 11.10 32.01
CA THR A 5 -16.55 12.36 31.42
C THR A 5 -17.57 13.49 31.54
N ASP A 6 -18.86 13.18 31.39
CA ASP A 6 -19.94 14.15 31.54
C ASP A 6 -20.06 14.61 33.01
N ARG A 7 -19.87 13.69 33.98
CA ARG A 7 -19.80 14.02 35.40
C ARG A 7 -18.59 14.88 35.75
N TYR A 8 -17.42 14.56 35.22
CA TYR A 8 -16.20 15.36 35.40
C TYR A 8 -16.39 16.81 34.94
N GLN A 9 -17.12 17.06 33.84
CA GLN A 9 -17.42 18.42 33.39
C GLN A 9 -18.22 19.24 34.41
N MET A 10 -18.99 18.59 35.29
CA MET A 10 -19.78 19.23 36.33
C MET A 10 -19.04 19.28 37.68
N THR A 11 -18.26 18.25 38.00
CA THR A 11 -17.62 18.07 39.33
C THR A 11 -16.18 18.53 39.38
N LEU A 12 -15.48 18.59 38.24
CA LEU A 12 -14.03 18.74 38.12
C LEU A 12 -13.21 17.74 38.97
N ASN A 13 -13.81 16.62 39.36
CA ASN A 13 -13.16 15.62 40.19
C ASN A 13 -12.31 14.65 39.34
N ASN A 14 -11.00 14.63 39.54
CA ASN A 14 -10.08 13.75 38.82
C ASN A 14 -10.34 12.25 39.01
N ASP A 15 -11.06 11.84 40.07
CA ASP A 15 -11.48 10.44 40.23
C ASP A 15 -12.45 10.02 39.11
N ASP A 16 -13.38 10.90 38.71
CA ASP A 16 -14.31 10.64 37.61
C ASP A 16 -13.55 10.45 36.28
N LEU A 17 -12.50 11.25 36.06
CA LEU A 17 -11.64 11.14 34.87
C LEU A 17 -10.84 9.83 34.88
N SER A 18 -10.33 9.42 36.05
CA SER A 18 -9.60 8.15 36.22
C SER A 18 -10.50 6.95 35.91
N GLN A 19 -11.75 6.95 36.40
CA GLN A 19 -12.73 5.92 36.08
C GLN A 19 -13.07 5.86 34.57
N ALA A 20 -13.17 7.02 33.91
CA ALA A 20 -13.36 7.06 32.46
C ALA A 20 -12.14 6.45 31.72
N TRP A 21 -10.93 6.82 32.15
CA TRP A 21 -9.68 6.36 31.57
C TRP A 21 -9.52 4.85 31.67
N ASP A 22 -9.81 4.25 32.82
CA ASP A 22 -9.73 2.80 33.00
C ASP A 22 -10.62 2.05 32.01
N ILE A 23 -11.83 2.56 31.77
CA ILE A 23 -12.75 1.98 30.78
C ILE A 23 -12.17 2.12 29.37
N TYR A 24 -11.68 3.31 29.00
CA TYR A 24 -11.09 3.53 27.68
C TYR A 24 -9.86 2.65 27.45
N TYR A 25 -8.97 2.56 28.43
CA TYR A 25 -7.75 1.77 28.35
C TYR A 25 -8.05 0.27 28.21
N ASN A 26 -9.03 -0.24 28.96
CA ASN A 26 -9.46 -1.62 28.85
C ASN A 26 -10.07 -1.94 27.47
N VAL A 27 -10.92 -1.06 26.94
CA VAL A 27 -11.50 -1.21 25.60
C VAL A 27 -10.42 -1.12 24.52
N PHE A 28 -9.53 -0.14 24.62
CA PHE A 28 -8.40 0.05 23.71
C PHE A 28 -7.52 -1.21 23.64
N ASN A 29 -7.16 -1.80 24.78
CA ASN A 29 -6.36 -3.01 24.82
C ASN A 29 -7.07 -4.23 24.21
N ARG A 30 -8.39 -4.35 24.40
CA ARG A 30 -9.19 -5.40 23.75
C ARG A 30 -9.22 -5.22 22.23
N ILE A 31 -9.50 -4.01 21.75
CA ILE A 31 -9.51 -3.69 20.31
C ILE A 31 -8.13 -3.91 19.70
N LYS A 32 -7.06 -3.44 20.35
CA LYS A 32 -5.68 -3.61 19.89
C LYS A 32 -5.32 -5.08 19.69
N LYS A 33 -5.69 -5.95 20.63
CA LYS A 33 -5.49 -7.40 20.52
C LYS A 33 -6.27 -8.01 19.37
N GLN A 34 -7.53 -7.63 19.19
CA GLN A 34 -8.36 -8.13 18.06
C GLN A 34 -7.85 -7.65 16.70
N MET A 35 -7.44 -6.39 16.59
CA MET A 35 -6.92 -5.82 15.34
C MET A 35 -5.59 -6.45 14.92
N ALA A 36 -4.76 -6.90 15.86
CA ALA A 36 -3.48 -7.54 15.53
C ALA A 36 -3.64 -8.79 14.64
N ASN A 37 -4.73 -9.55 14.82
CA ASN A 37 -4.95 -10.83 14.14
C ASN A 37 -5.94 -10.75 12.97
N LEU A 38 -6.43 -9.56 12.63
CA LEU A 38 -7.43 -9.38 11.58
C LEU A 38 -6.76 -9.41 10.20
N SER A 39 -6.76 -10.57 9.55
CA SER A 39 -6.24 -10.78 8.19
C SER A 39 -7.32 -10.80 7.11
N THR A 40 -8.55 -11.17 7.46
CA THR A 40 -9.68 -11.27 6.52
C THR A 40 -10.93 -10.65 7.12
N LEU A 41 -11.74 -10.01 6.28
CA LEU A 41 -13.05 -9.47 6.61
C LEU A 41 -14.11 -10.10 5.71
N GLU A 42 -15.12 -10.71 6.32
CA GLU A 42 -16.30 -11.20 5.61
C GLU A 42 -17.22 -10.04 5.27
N LEU A 43 -17.50 -9.83 3.98
CA LEU A 43 -18.36 -8.76 3.49
C LEU A 43 -19.78 -8.88 4.03
N ALA A 44 -20.24 -10.11 4.35
CA ALA A 44 -21.52 -10.34 5.00
C ALA A 44 -21.64 -9.60 6.35
N ASN A 45 -20.53 -9.48 7.10
CA ASN A 45 -20.50 -8.86 8.42
C ASN A 45 -20.32 -7.34 8.35
N VAL A 46 -19.56 -6.83 7.37
CA VAL A 46 -19.19 -5.40 7.30
C VAL A 46 -19.96 -4.61 6.24
N GLY A 47 -20.55 -5.27 5.25
CA GLY A 47 -21.21 -4.65 4.11
C GLY A 47 -22.20 -5.57 3.39
N PRO A 48 -23.24 -6.08 4.07
CA PRO A 48 -24.19 -7.03 3.48
C PRO A 48 -24.95 -6.47 2.25
N LYS A 49 -25.11 -5.14 2.20
CA LYS A 49 -25.66 -4.45 1.03
C LYS A 49 -24.77 -4.59 -0.19
N LEU A 50 -23.44 -4.50 -0.04
CA LEU A 50 -22.52 -4.68 -1.17
C LEU A 50 -22.49 -6.14 -1.63
N LEU A 51 -22.61 -7.09 -0.69
CA LEU A 51 -22.64 -8.51 -1.02
C LEU A 51 -23.91 -8.93 -1.79
N SER A 52 -25.06 -8.34 -1.46
CA SER A 52 -26.35 -8.68 -2.07
C SER A 52 -26.58 -8.05 -3.44
N VAL A 53 -25.81 -7.01 -3.80
CA VAL A 53 -25.97 -6.35 -5.09
C VAL A 53 -25.37 -7.22 -6.19
N SER A 54 -26.13 -7.35 -7.28
CA SER A 54 -25.70 -8.00 -8.51
C SER A 54 -26.01 -7.13 -9.72
N SER A 55 -25.21 -7.27 -10.79
CA SER A 55 -25.43 -6.65 -12.10
C SER A 55 -25.69 -5.14 -12.03
N LEU A 56 -24.77 -4.37 -11.43
CA LEU A 56 -24.87 -2.91 -11.42
C LEU A 56 -24.77 -2.33 -12.83
N SER A 57 -25.39 -1.18 -13.05
CA SER A 57 -25.17 -0.37 -14.27
C SER A 57 -23.78 0.28 -14.30
N LEU A 58 -23.14 0.40 -13.14
CA LEU A 58 -21.84 1.04 -12.96
C LEU A 58 -20.70 0.20 -13.57
N ALA A 59 -19.78 0.86 -14.26
CA ALA A 59 -18.58 0.25 -14.80
C ALA A 59 -17.58 -0.10 -13.69
N VAL A 60 -16.79 -1.16 -13.90
CA VAL A 60 -15.64 -1.45 -13.05
C VAL A 60 -14.64 -0.29 -13.16
N PRO A 61 -14.17 0.31 -12.05
CA PRO A 61 -13.25 1.44 -12.08
C PRO A 61 -12.00 1.16 -12.94
N GLY A 62 -11.57 2.15 -13.73
CA GLY A 62 -10.39 2.03 -14.58
C GLY A 62 -10.55 1.21 -15.86
N THR A 63 -11.73 0.63 -16.13
CA THR A 63 -11.98 -0.18 -17.34
C THR A 63 -12.64 0.60 -18.49
N TYR A 64 -13.12 1.82 -18.23
CA TYR A 64 -13.80 2.64 -19.23
C TYR A 64 -12.88 2.97 -20.40
N LYS A 65 -13.34 2.71 -21.63
CA LYS A 65 -12.68 3.08 -22.88
C LYS A 65 -13.71 3.66 -23.83
N ALA A 66 -13.42 4.81 -24.42
CA ALA A 66 -14.31 5.43 -25.40
C ALA A 66 -14.52 4.49 -26.60
N GLY A 67 -15.78 4.32 -27.04
CA GLY A 67 -16.14 3.48 -28.18
C GLY A 67 -16.26 1.98 -27.89
N VAL A 68 -16.04 1.53 -26.65
CA VAL A 68 -16.19 0.12 -26.25
C VAL A 68 -17.29 -0.01 -25.19
N PRO A 69 -18.12 -1.08 -25.21
CA PRO A 69 -19.09 -1.33 -24.15
C PRO A 69 -18.44 -1.40 -22.76
N ASN A 70 -19.09 -0.78 -21.78
CA ASN A 70 -18.61 -0.76 -20.40
C ASN A 70 -18.62 -2.16 -19.79
N ILE A 71 -17.52 -2.54 -19.15
CA ILE A 71 -17.46 -3.71 -18.29
C ILE A 71 -18.10 -3.32 -16.96
N ARG A 72 -19.29 -3.85 -16.70
CA ARG A 72 -20.09 -3.49 -15.51
C ARG A 72 -19.69 -4.32 -14.30
N ILE A 73 -19.94 -3.80 -13.10
CA ILE A 73 -19.73 -4.56 -11.87
C ILE A 73 -20.87 -5.59 -11.75
N GLN A 74 -20.52 -6.87 -11.87
CA GLN A 74 -21.44 -7.99 -11.76
C GLN A 74 -21.69 -8.36 -10.30
N SER A 75 -20.65 -8.39 -9.47
CA SER A 75 -20.75 -8.66 -8.03
C SER A 75 -19.44 -8.29 -7.31
N PHE A 76 -19.47 -8.28 -5.98
CA PHE A 76 -18.29 -8.13 -5.13
C PHE A 76 -17.87 -9.47 -4.55
N GLY A 77 -16.56 -9.66 -4.33
CA GLY A 77 -16.03 -10.82 -3.62
C GLY A 77 -16.55 -10.87 -2.17
N PRO A 78 -16.85 -12.08 -1.64
CA PRO A 78 -17.43 -12.22 -0.30
C PRO A 78 -16.43 -11.90 0.82
N GLN A 79 -15.13 -11.96 0.54
CA GLN A 79 -14.06 -11.75 1.50
C GLN A 79 -13.14 -10.61 1.06
N LEU A 80 -12.67 -9.83 2.03
CA LEU A 80 -11.67 -8.79 1.84
C LEU A 80 -10.40 -9.19 2.59
N THR A 81 -9.26 -9.21 1.92
CA THR A 81 -7.97 -9.44 2.57
C THR A 81 -7.44 -8.14 3.17
N VAL A 82 -7.09 -8.14 4.44
CA VAL A 82 -6.50 -6.98 5.12
C VAL A 82 -4.99 -7.10 5.07
N LEU A 83 -4.32 -6.14 4.43
CA LEU A 83 -2.86 -6.14 4.37
C LEU A 83 -2.26 -5.68 5.70
N THR A 84 -1.21 -6.34 6.15
CA THR A 84 -0.50 -6.01 7.39
C THR A 84 0.45 -4.83 7.19
N SER A 85 -0.10 -3.63 7.15
CA SER A 85 0.66 -2.37 7.14
C SER A 85 0.10 -1.37 8.16
N LYS A 86 0.72 -0.21 8.33
CA LYS A 86 0.24 0.84 9.24
C LYS A 86 -1.20 1.25 8.96
N GLN A 87 -1.56 1.41 7.68
CA GLN A 87 -2.90 1.86 7.25
C GLN A 87 -3.89 0.70 7.05
N ARG A 88 -3.42 -0.55 7.08
CA ARG A 88 -4.23 -1.77 6.93
C ARG A 88 -5.22 -1.70 5.75
N PRO A 89 -4.75 -1.43 4.53
CA PRO A 89 -5.63 -1.34 3.37
C PRO A 89 -6.24 -2.71 3.06
N ARG A 90 -7.39 -2.71 2.39
CA ARG A 90 -8.17 -3.93 2.12
C ARG A 90 -8.12 -4.28 0.65
N LYS A 91 -7.74 -5.50 0.30
CA LYS A 91 -7.86 -6.06 -1.04
C LYS A 91 -9.32 -6.42 -1.29
N VAL A 92 -9.95 -5.72 -2.21
CA VAL A 92 -11.35 -5.89 -2.64
C VAL A 92 -11.34 -6.49 -4.03
N VAL A 93 -12.16 -7.52 -4.26
CA VAL A 93 -12.35 -8.11 -5.59
C VAL A 93 -13.72 -7.70 -6.11
N MET A 94 -13.77 -7.24 -7.35
CA MET A 94 -14.99 -6.94 -8.10
C MET A 94 -15.04 -7.84 -9.32
N ASN A 95 -16.13 -8.57 -9.51
CA ASN A 95 -16.32 -9.41 -10.69
C ASN A 95 -16.97 -8.55 -11.79
N GLY A 96 -16.37 -8.53 -12.97
CA GLY A 96 -16.89 -7.82 -14.13
C GLY A 96 -17.95 -8.61 -14.89
N SER A 97 -18.78 -7.91 -15.65
CA SER A 97 -19.78 -8.51 -16.55
C SER A 97 -19.16 -9.33 -17.70
N ASN A 98 -17.86 -9.21 -17.91
CA ASN A 98 -17.08 -10.01 -18.87
C ASN A 98 -16.54 -11.32 -18.26
N GLY A 99 -16.89 -11.63 -17.00
CA GLY A 99 -16.43 -12.83 -16.30
C GLY A 99 -15.05 -12.71 -15.65
N ASN A 100 -14.34 -11.59 -15.82
CA ASN A 100 -13.03 -11.38 -15.22
C ASN A 100 -13.14 -10.76 -13.82
N SER A 101 -12.23 -11.14 -12.92
CA SER A 101 -12.09 -10.52 -11.60
C SER A 101 -11.13 -9.35 -11.64
N TYR A 102 -11.51 -8.25 -11.01
CA TYR A 102 -10.75 -7.02 -10.90
C TYR A 102 -10.44 -6.75 -9.44
N THR A 103 -9.16 -6.68 -9.13
CA THR A 103 -8.68 -6.48 -7.78
C THR A 103 -8.37 -5.01 -7.53
N PHE A 104 -8.78 -4.50 -6.38
CA PHE A 104 -8.49 -3.15 -5.93
C PHE A 104 -7.97 -3.15 -4.50
N LEU A 105 -7.13 -2.18 -4.18
CA LEU A 105 -6.72 -1.83 -2.84
C LEU A 105 -7.58 -0.68 -2.34
N LEU A 106 -8.44 -0.96 -1.36
CA LEU A 106 -9.20 0.04 -0.62
C LEU A 106 -8.33 0.65 0.47
N LYS A 107 -7.95 1.91 0.25
CA LYS A 107 -7.24 2.73 1.23
C LYS A 107 -8.24 3.59 2.01
N GLY A 108 -8.04 3.66 3.32
CA GLY A 108 -8.82 4.50 4.23
C GLY A 108 -7.89 5.40 5.03
N HIS A 109 -8.42 6.54 5.48
CA HIS A 109 -7.66 7.64 6.09
C HIS A 109 -6.59 8.25 5.18
N GLU A 110 -6.79 8.20 3.86
CA GLU A 110 -5.86 8.70 2.85
C GLU A 110 -6.64 9.39 1.72
N ASP A 111 -6.16 10.56 1.29
CA ASP A 111 -6.74 11.33 0.19
C ASP A 111 -6.02 11.00 -1.12
N LEU A 112 -6.67 10.22 -1.98
CA LEU A 112 -6.06 9.73 -3.23
C LEU A 112 -6.18 10.70 -4.41
N ARG A 113 -6.64 11.94 -4.18
CA ARG A 113 -6.77 12.93 -5.26
C ARG A 113 -5.41 13.29 -5.87
N GLN A 114 -4.35 13.32 -5.07
CA GLN A 114 -3.00 13.59 -5.59
C GLN A 114 -2.55 12.45 -6.51
N ASP A 115 -2.68 11.20 -6.07
CA ASP A 115 -2.37 10.01 -6.86
C ASP A 115 -3.16 9.97 -8.17
N GLU A 116 -4.45 10.31 -8.14
CA GLU A 116 -5.30 10.42 -9.33
C GLU A 116 -4.71 11.40 -10.36
N ARG A 117 -4.28 12.60 -9.91
CA ARG A 117 -3.67 13.60 -10.80
C ARG A 117 -2.32 13.18 -11.33
N VAL A 118 -1.51 12.51 -10.53
CA VAL A 118 -0.22 11.95 -10.99
C VAL A 118 -0.46 10.88 -12.07
N MET A 119 -1.45 10.00 -11.91
CA MET A 119 -1.80 9.01 -12.94
C MET A 119 -2.35 9.64 -14.23
N GLN A 120 -3.04 10.78 -14.13
CA GLN A 120 -3.46 11.58 -15.30
C GLN A 120 -2.25 12.19 -16.01
N LEU A 121 -1.32 12.79 -15.26
CA LEU A 121 -0.08 13.34 -15.80
C LEU A 121 0.76 12.26 -16.51
N PHE A 122 0.91 11.08 -15.91
CA PHE A 122 1.59 9.96 -16.57
C PHE A 122 0.87 9.52 -17.84
N GLY A 123 -0.46 9.65 -17.90
CA GLY A 123 -1.23 9.44 -19.11
C GLY A 123 -0.80 10.39 -20.24
N LEU A 124 -0.68 11.68 -19.92
CA LEU A 124 -0.20 12.70 -20.85
C LEU A 124 1.25 12.42 -21.29
N ILE A 125 2.14 12.08 -20.35
CA ILE A 125 3.54 11.76 -20.67
C ILE A 125 3.62 10.58 -21.63
N ASN A 126 2.83 9.52 -21.41
CA ASN A 126 2.79 8.38 -22.33
C ASN A 126 2.30 8.76 -23.72
N THR A 127 1.37 9.71 -23.83
CA THR A 127 0.96 10.26 -25.14
C THR A 127 2.12 10.98 -25.84
N LEU A 128 2.90 11.77 -25.11
CA LEU A 128 4.07 12.46 -25.67
C LEU A 128 5.16 11.46 -26.11
N LEU A 129 5.45 10.44 -25.30
CA LEU A 129 6.41 9.37 -25.63
C LEU A 129 5.95 8.53 -26.83
N ALA A 130 4.64 8.32 -27.01
CA ALA A 130 4.14 7.61 -28.19
C ALA A 130 4.23 8.43 -29.48
N ASN A 131 4.17 9.76 -29.37
CA ASN A 131 4.23 10.67 -30.52
C ASN A 131 5.65 10.83 -31.06
N ASP A 132 6.65 10.87 -30.18
CA ASP A 132 8.06 10.93 -30.58
C ASP A 132 8.55 9.59 -31.16
N SER A 133 9.26 9.65 -32.30
CA SER A 133 9.63 8.43 -33.03
C SER A 133 10.67 7.58 -32.30
N ASP A 134 11.60 8.20 -31.57
CA ASP A 134 12.72 7.48 -30.95
C ASP A 134 12.31 6.80 -29.65
N THR A 135 11.43 7.44 -28.89
CA THR A 135 10.83 6.86 -27.68
C THR A 135 9.76 5.82 -28.03
N ARG A 136 8.96 6.03 -29.08
CA ARG A 136 8.02 5.01 -29.60
C ARG A 136 8.74 3.75 -30.07
N LYS A 137 9.83 3.85 -30.84
CA LYS A 137 10.62 2.68 -31.28
C LYS A 137 11.16 1.86 -30.10
N ARG A 138 11.43 2.52 -28.97
CA ARG A 138 11.91 1.91 -27.72
C ARG A 138 10.78 1.43 -26.81
N ASN A 139 9.51 1.60 -27.20
CA ASN A 139 8.32 1.27 -26.41
C ASN A 139 8.36 1.84 -24.98
N LEU A 140 8.84 3.09 -24.84
CA LEU A 140 8.89 3.73 -23.52
C LEU A 140 7.50 4.15 -23.07
N ALA A 141 7.07 3.62 -21.94
CA ALA A 141 5.83 4.01 -21.28
C ALA A 141 5.95 3.84 -19.77
N ILE A 142 5.30 4.76 -19.04
CA ILE A 142 5.10 4.66 -17.60
C ILE A 142 3.89 3.75 -17.38
N GLU A 143 4.09 2.66 -16.64
CA GLU A 143 2.98 1.79 -16.22
C GLU A 143 2.07 2.57 -15.26
N ARG A 144 0.75 2.54 -15.53
CA ARG A 144 -0.24 3.27 -14.74
C ARG A 144 -1.24 2.31 -14.13
N PHE A 145 -1.71 2.65 -12.95
CA PHE A 145 -2.81 1.95 -12.30
C PHE A 145 -4.02 2.87 -12.15
N SER A 146 -5.20 2.26 -11.97
CA SER A 146 -6.43 3.01 -11.73
C SER A 146 -6.40 3.61 -10.33
N VAL A 147 -6.80 4.88 -10.18
CA VAL A 147 -7.03 5.50 -8.88
C VAL A 147 -8.43 6.09 -8.91
N LEU A 148 -9.25 5.75 -7.91
CA LEU A 148 -10.60 6.25 -7.75
C LEU A 148 -10.77 6.80 -6.33
N PRO A 149 -10.65 8.13 -6.14
CA PRO A 149 -11.03 8.77 -4.89
C PRO A 149 -12.53 8.55 -4.61
N LEU A 150 -12.86 8.02 -3.44
CA LEU A 150 -14.25 7.81 -3.02
C LEU A 150 -14.72 8.91 -2.06
N SER A 151 -13.80 9.43 -1.24
CA SER A 151 -14.01 10.57 -0.35
C SER A 151 -12.70 11.32 -0.12
N HIS A 152 -12.71 12.36 0.71
CA HIS A 152 -11.50 13.07 1.15
C HIS A 152 -10.59 12.23 2.08
N THR A 153 -11.01 11.03 2.46
CA THR A 153 -10.29 10.12 3.37
C THR A 153 -10.30 8.67 2.88
N SER A 154 -10.80 8.37 1.68
CA SER A 154 -10.82 7.00 1.19
C SER A 154 -10.82 6.93 -0.32
N GLY A 155 -10.32 5.82 -0.84
CA GLY A 155 -10.37 5.55 -2.27
C GLY A 155 -9.88 4.16 -2.62
N LEU A 156 -9.98 3.84 -3.91
CA LEU A 156 -9.56 2.58 -4.49
C LEU A 156 -8.35 2.80 -5.39
N ILE A 157 -7.38 1.90 -5.29
CA ILE A 157 -6.23 1.81 -6.18
C ILE A 157 -6.33 0.48 -6.91
N GLY A 158 -6.25 0.46 -8.23
CA GLY A 158 -6.22 -0.76 -9.03
C GLY A 158 -5.01 -1.59 -8.63
N TRP A 159 -5.23 -2.86 -8.30
CA TRP A 159 -4.14 -3.76 -7.98
C TRP A 159 -3.35 -4.11 -9.24
N VAL A 160 -2.03 -4.01 -9.16
CA VAL A 160 -1.16 -4.39 -10.26
C VAL A 160 -0.72 -5.83 -10.01
N GLU A 161 -1.09 -6.73 -10.93
CA GLU A 161 -0.73 -8.14 -10.83
C GLU A 161 0.72 -8.37 -11.27
N ASN A 162 1.34 -9.41 -10.73
CA ASN A 162 2.72 -9.83 -11.03
C ASN A 162 3.77 -8.74 -10.75
N THR A 163 3.63 -8.04 -9.62
CA THR A 163 4.57 -7.00 -9.19
C THR A 163 4.97 -7.20 -7.75
N ASP A 164 6.24 -6.96 -7.46
CA ASP A 164 6.79 -6.98 -6.12
C ASP A 164 7.45 -5.63 -5.80
N THR A 165 7.53 -5.31 -4.51
CA THR A 165 8.30 -4.15 -4.06
C THR A 165 9.79 -4.48 -4.05
N LEU A 166 10.64 -3.47 -4.25
CA LEU A 166 12.10 -3.64 -4.19
C LEU A 166 12.53 -4.25 -2.85
N HIS A 167 11.89 -3.80 -1.75
CA HIS A 167 12.13 -4.33 -0.42
C HIS A 167 11.85 -5.83 -0.33
N GLN A 168 10.71 -6.28 -0.87
CA GLN A 168 10.34 -7.70 -0.85
C GLN A 168 11.33 -8.55 -1.67
N LEU A 169 11.72 -8.09 -2.86
CA LEU A 169 12.70 -8.76 -3.70
C LEU A 169 14.06 -8.91 -2.99
N ILE A 170 14.58 -7.82 -2.42
CA ILE A 170 15.84 -7.83 -1.67
C ILE A 170 15.73 -8.75 -0.44
N LYS A 171 14.61 -8.69 0.28
CA LYS A 171 14.38 -9.52 1.46
C LYS A 171 14.41 -11.01 1.13
N GLU A 172 13.64 -11.44 0.13
CA GLU A 172 13.60 -12.85 -0.30
C GLU A 172 14.97 -13.33 -0.79
N TYR A 173 15.67 -12.52 -1.60
CA TYR A 173 17.01 -12.83 -2.07
C TYR A 173 18.01 -13.04 -0.91
N ARG A 174 18.00 -12.12 0.06
CA ARG A 174 18.92 -12.14 1.21
C ARG A 174 18.59 -13.26 2.19
N GLU A 175 17.32 -13.50 2.48
CA GLU A 175 16.88 -14.61 3.34
C GLU A 175 17.30 -15.96 2.76
N GLY A 176 17.13 -16.17 1.45
CA GLY A 176 17.56 -17.39 0.77
C GLY A 176 19.07 -17.66 0.84
N ARG A 177 19.88 -16.61 0.98
CA ARG A 177 21.36 -16.68 1.11
C ARG A 177 21.86 -16.46 2.53
N LYS A 178 20.95 -16.36 3.51
CA LYS A 178 21.27 -16.08 4.92
C LYS A 178 22.05 -14.78 5.12
N ILE A 179 21.84 -13.80 4.24
CA ILE A 179 22.40 -12.45 4.35
C ILE A 179 21.48 -11.63 5.27
N PRO A 180 22.01 -10.93 6.30
CA PRO A 180 21.18 -10.06 7.13
C PRO A 180 20.58 -8.91 6.31
N LEU A 181 19.27 -8.66 6.46
CA LEU A 181 18.56 -7.63 5.70
C LEU A 181 19.13 -6.21 5.92
N ASN A 182 19.69 -5.96 7.10
CA ASN A 182 20.23 -4.66 7.51
C ASN A 182 21.77 -4.67 7.61
N ILE A 183 22.47 -5.50 6.84
CA ILE A 183 23.93 -5.64 6.94
C ILE A 183 24.66 -4.31 6.75
N GLU A 184 24.26 -3.49 5.79
CA GLU A 184 24.86 -2.16 5.55
C GLU A 184 24.75 -1.28 6.79
N TYR A 185 23.55 -1.23 7.39
CA TYR A 185 23.30 -0.46 8.60
C TYR A 185 24.12 -0.96 9.78
N ARG A 186 24.28 -2.29 9.91
CA ARG A 186 25.11 -2.88 10.96
C ARG A 186 26.58 -2.50 10.82
N LEU A 187 27.11 -2.50 9.59
CA LEU A 187 28.49 -2.09 9.32
C LEU A 187 28.71 -0.61 9.63
N MET A 188 27.77 0.27 9.22
CA MET A 188 27.83 1.70 9.56
C MET A 188 27.86 1.94 11.08
N VAL A 189 26.99 1.28 11.84
CA VAL A 189 26.92 1.44 13.30
C VAL A 189 28.12 0.80 14.02
N GLN A 190 28.71 -0.25 13.44
CA GLN A 190 29.93 -0.87 13.96
C GLN A 190 31.13 0.07 13.85
N MET A 191 31.26 0.78 12.73
CA MET A 191 32.30 1.80 12.55
C MET A 191 32.03 3.05 13.39
N ALA A 192 30.76 3.49 13.43
CA ALA A 192 30.38 4.75 14.03
C ALA A 192 29.18 4.55 15.00
N PRO A 193 29.46 4.20 16.28
CA PRO A 193 28.44 4.16 17.32
C PRO A 193 27.74 5.53 17.40
N ASP A 194 26.42 5.53 17.57
CA ASP A 194 25.57 6.74 17.50
C ASP A 194 25.50 7.45 16.12
N TYR A 195 25.58 6.70 15.01
CA TYR A 195 25.45 7.20 13.63
C TYR A 195 24.46 8.36 13.46
N GLU A 196 23.25 8.25 14.01
CA GLU A 196 22.20 9.27 13.91
C GLU A 196 22.60 10.66 14.41
N LYS A 197 23.42 10.73 15.45
CA LYS A 197 23.85 11.99 16.10
C LYS A 197 25.09 12.61 15.47
N LEU A 198 25.75 11.91 14.55
CA LEU A 198 27.02 12.35 13.99
C LEU A 198 26.85 13.49 12.98
N PRO A 199 27.84 14.40 12.89
CA PRO A 199 27.93 15.36 11.79
C PRO A 199 28.01 14.65 10.43
N ILE A 200 27.59 15.33 9.37
CA ILE A 200 27.46 14.74 8.03
C ILE A 200 28.78 14.12 7.51
N ALA A 201 29.93 14.71 7.85
CA ALA A 201 31.24 14.20 7.43
C ALA A 201 31.51 12.78 7.94
N HIS A 202 31.24 12.53 9.23
CA HIS A 202 31.42 11.20 9.84
C HIS A 202 30.34 10.21 9.35
N LYS A 203 29.14 10.70 9.00
CA LYS A 203 28.11 9.86 8.36
C LYS A 203 28.54 9.39 6.98
N ILE A 204 29.20 10.26 6.20
CA ILE A 204 29.74 9.91 4.88
C ILE A 204 30.83 8.85 5.04
N GLU A 205 31.77 9.05 5.97
CA GLU A 205 32.86 8.10 6.20
C GLU A 205 32.34 6.70 6.57
N ALA A 206 31.37 6.63 7.50
CA ALA A 206 30.72 5.38 7.87
C ALA A 206 29.95 4.74 6.71
N PHE A 207 29.29 5.55 5.88
CA PHE A 207 28.57 5.08 4.70
C PHE A 207 29.51 4.53 3.63
N GLU A 208 30.59 5.24 3.31
CA GLU A 208 31.60 4.82 2.32
C GLU A 208 32.29 3.53 2.75
N SER A 209 32.58 3.39 4.04
CA SER A 209 33.12 2.16 4.61
C SER A 209 32.16 0.98 4.42
N ALA A 210 30.90 1.12 4.84
CA ALA A 210 29.89 0.08 4.66
C ALA A 210 29.61 -0.24 3.17
N LEU A 211 29.69 0.76 2.30
CA LEU A 211 29.57 0.59 0.85
C LEU A 211 30.76 -0.20 0.28
N SER A 212 31.97 0.01 0.78
CA SER A 212 33.16 -0.73 0.33
C SER A 212 33.15 -2.20 0.75
N GLU A 213 32.46 -2.52 1.85
CA GLU A 213 32.32 -3.87 2.39
C GLU A 213 31.11 -4.65 1.83
N THR A 214 30.22 -4.01 1.07
CA THR A 214 29.01 -4.62 0.51
C THR A 214 29.00 -4.56 -1.02
N THR A 215 28.44 -5.58 -1.68
CA THR A 215 28.57 -5.70 -3.15
C THR A 215 27.42 -5.06 -3.92
N GLY A 216 26.24 -4.88 -3.31
CA GLY A 216 25.05 -4.33 -3.97
C GLY A 216 24.46 -5.19 -5.10
N GLN A 217 24.87 -6.46 -5.21
CA GLN A 217 24.48 -7.34 -6.33
C GLN A 217 23.12 -8.04 -6.15
N ASP A 218 22.38 -7.71 -5.08
CA ASP A 218 21.13 -8.39 -4.72
C ASP A 218 20.04 -8.26 -5.80
N VAL A 219 20.04 -7.15 -6.53
CA VAL A 219 19.01 -6.84 -7.56
C VAL A 219 19.35 -7.46 -8.92
N VAL A 220 20.59 -7.91 -9.13
CA VAL A 220 21.10 -8.32 -10.44
C VAL A 220 20.73 -9.78 -10.79
N ILE A 221 20.25 -10.58 -9.83
CA ILE A 221 20.19 -12.05 -9.96
C ILE A 221 18.75 -12.57 -9.88
N HIS A 222 17.98 -12.36 -10.95
CA HIS A 222 16.85 -13.25 -11.30
C HIS A 222 17.04 -13.78 -12.73
N PRO A 223 17.97 -14.73 -12.95
CA PRO A 223 18.27 -15.28 -14.28
C PRO A 223 17.19 -16.22 -14.84
N ASP A 224 16.29 -16.77 -14.00
CA ASP A 224 15.23 -17.70 -14.44
C ASP A 224 13.91 -17.02 -14.86
N LYS A 225 13.89 -15.68 -14.89
CA LYS A 225 12.82 -14.91 -15.51
C LYS A 225 13.44 -14.14 -16.67
N ASP A 226 13.31 -14.66 -17.90
CA ASP A 226 13.51 -13.92 -19.16
C ASP A 226 12.63 -12.65 -19.27
N THR A 227 11.85 -12.35 -18.24
CA THR A 227 11.34 -11.02 -17.97
C THR A 227 12.54 -10.15 -17.59
N TYR A 228 13.14 -9.53 -18.61
CA TYR A 228 13.79 -8.22 -18.47
C TYR A 228 13.14 -7.47 -17.31
N ILE A 229 13.94 -6.78 -16.52
CA ILE A 229 13.51 -5.79 -15.53
C ILE A 229 12.64 -4.72 -16.25
N SER A 230 11.42 -5.08 -16.62
CA SER A 230 10.27 -4.21 -16.57
C SER A 230 10.11 -4.04 -15.08
N CYS A 231 10.86 -3.08 -14.53
CA CYS A 231 10.77 -2.63 -13.16
C CYS A 231 9.33 -2.15 -12.94
N ARG A 232 8.40 -3.10 -12.78
CA ARG A 232 7.08 -2.88 -12.19
C ARG A 232 7.29 -2.85 -10.68
N LEU A 233 8.23 -2.01 -10.26
CA LEU A 233 8.39 -1.59 -8.89
C LEU A 233 7.21 -0.67 -8.61
N VAL A 234 6.15 -1.22 -8.04
CA VAL A 234 5.12 -0.38 -7.44
C VAL A 234 5.76 0.18 -6.18
N VAL A 235 6.03 1.49 -6.19
CA VAL A 235 6.33 2.23 -4.97
C VAL A 235 5.04 2.25 -4.16
N CYS A 236 4.83 1.21 -3.34
CA CYS A 236 3.80 1.23 -2.31
C CYS A 236 4.28 2.21 -1.22
N HIS A 237 3.65 3.39 -1.16
CA HIS A 237 3.67 4.24 0.03
C HIS A 237 2.88 3.59 1.18
#